data_AF-A0A8J5QKB5-F1
#
_entry.id   AF-A0A8J5QKB5-F1
#
_cell.length_a   1.000
_cell.length_b   1.000
_cell.length_c   1.000
_cell.angle_alpha   90.00
_cell.angle_beta   90.00
_cell.angle_gamma   90.00
#
_symmetry.space_group_name_H-M   'P 1'
#
loop_
_entity.id
_entity.type
_entity.pdbx_description
1 polymer ?
#
loop_
_entity_poly.entity_id
_entity_poly.type
_entity_poly.pdbx_seq_one_letter_code
_entity_poly.pdbx_strand_id
1 'polypeptide(L)'
;MTAFKKKISNYIDSKQEISEGYLALRQQLELEEEEEDRESLINAFDILLRVDELLYDYHVKKSYLELSKLEYFIQDETFLKELENISKSLERMIPLPELIGAVPKLAVFRRELFENAREAAKIIHQYEQNNPGVPKFLTIQDIKELNRKGPWSKPPQVGKKPHPSTKRNLPKSEPTTKRTPAPPTPENSKPVTENNRISKPSLLQKGYPSIIHKKRGSVSQPKNNIIIDEPEFQFTKHPTLTPFEQGGWSRHHVRIIFDAANTRQHTSTRCDYIRDQFLKQLNVNITVKMATYLLEHYGLKYTKPRGDFEKYQQSFDDIYLGVKDKSHAIRADYIVSQFMTKLNVHVPKAAAECGAKLRDLFMKEYGTPTEPAANVEGLKHKPNYQI
;
A
#
# COMPACT_ATOMS: atom_id res chain seq x y z
N MET A 1 -38.19 -14.09 8.75
CA MET A 1 -37.27 -12.99 8.41
C MET A 1 -38.10 -11.77 8.02
N THR A 2 -37.82 -10.57 8.55
CA THR A 2 -38.60 -9.36 8.23
C THR A 2 -38.30 -8.86 6.81
N ALA A 3 -39.24 -8.13 6.21
CA ALA A 3 -39.05 -7.56 4.86
C ALA A 3 -37.81 -6.65 4.77
N PHE A 4 -37.49 -5.93 5.85
CA PHE A 4 -36.28 -5.11 5.95
C PHE A 4 -35.00 -5.93 6.04
N LYS A 5 -34.93 -7.00 6.86
CA LYS A 5 -33.78 -7.93 6.89
C LYS A 5 -33.57 -8.57 5.50
N LYS A 6 -34.63 -8.88 4.74
CA LYS A 6 -34.52 -9.32 3.33
C LYS A 6 -33.97 -8.23 2.40
N LYS A 7 -34.44 -6.97 2.51
CA LYS A 7 -33.93 -5.86 1.69
C LYS A 7 -32.43 -5.63 1.89
N ILE A 8 -31.93 -5.76 3.13
CA ILE A 8 -30.49 -5.71 3.42
C ILE A 8 -29.73 -6.85 2.73
N SER A 9 -30.19 -8.11 2.84
CA SER A 9 -29.54 -9.25 2.16
C SER A 9 -29.41 -8.97 0.68
N ASN A 10 -30.54 -8.73 -0.01
CA ASN A 10 -30.57 -8.44 -1.44
C ASN A 10 -29.60 -7.33 -1.89
N TYR A 11 -29.37 -6.30 -1.05
CA TYR A 11 -28.41 -5.23 -1.32
C TYR A 11 -26.95 -5.68 -1.13
N ILE A 12 -26.65 -6.45 -0.07
CA ILE A 12 -25.32 -7.02 0.18
C ILE A 12 -24.96 -8.00 -0.94
N ASP A 13 -25.89 -8.91 -1.26
CA ASP A 13 -25.75 -9.92 -2.31
C ASP A 13 -25.47 -9.24 -3.67
N SER A 14 -26.27 -8.22 -4.03
CA SER A 14 -26.06 -7.42 -5.24
C SER A 14 -24.75 -6.64 -5.23
N LYS A 15 -24.35 -6.06 -4.09
CA LYS A 15 -23.07 -5.33 -4.01
C LYS A 15 -21.89 -6.29 -4.22
N GLN A 16 -21.95 -7.47 -3.63
CA GLN A 16 -20.93 -8.50 -3.77
C GLN A 16 -20.81 -8.96 -5.24
N GLU A 17 -21.93 -9.24 -5.91
CA GLU A 17 -21.98 -9.60 -7.33
C GLU A 17 -21.36 -8.51 -8.23
N ILE A 18 -21.70 -7.24 -8.00
CA ILE A 18 -21.13 -6.09 -8.72
C ILE A 18 -19.62 -6.00 -8.47
N SER A 19 -19.16 -6.15 -7.22
CA SER A 19 -17.74 -6.06 -6.86
C SER A 19 -16.91 -7.23 -7.41
N GLU A 20 -17.42 -8.46 -7.38
CA GLU A 20 -16.78 -9.62 -7.99
C GLU A 20 -16.73 -9.51 -9.52
N GLY A 21 -17.82 -9.06 -10.15
CA GLY A 21 -17.89 -8.79 -11.58
C GLY A 21 -16.92 -7.69 -12.04
N TYR A 22 -16.78 -6.62 -11.26
CA TYR A 22 -15.78 -5.57 -11.47
C TYR A 22 -14.35 -6.12 -11.36
N LEU A 23 -14.03 -6.85 -10.29
CA LEU A 23 -12.68 -7.42 -10.10
C LEU A 23 -12.31 -8.44 -11.20
N ALA A 24 -13.28 -9.19 -11.73
CA ALA A 24 -13.10 -10.08 -12.88
C ALA A 24 -12.80 -9.35 -14.20
N LEU A 25 -13.03 -8.03 -14.30
CA LEU A 25 -12.58 -7.24 -15.45
C LEU A 25 -11.06 -7.08 -15.51
N ARG A 26 -10.39 -7.06 -14.35
CA ARG A 26 -8.93 -6.95 -14.28
C ARG A 26 -8.23 -8.09 -15.03
N GLN A 27 -8.81 -9.28 -14.99
CA GLN A 27 -8.30 -10.46 -15.70
C GLN A 27 -8.50 -10.38 -17.22
N GLN A 28 -9.44 -9.58 -17.72
CA GLN A 28 -9.62 -9.37 -19.17
C GLN A 28 -8.46 -8.54 -19.73
N LEU A 29 -8.03 -7.48 -19.03
CA LEU A 29 -6.82 -6.71 -19.35
C LEU A 29 -5.53 -7.54 -19.33
N GLU A 30 -5.50 -8.66 -18.60
CA GLU A 30 -4.34 -9.57 -18.52
C GLU A 30 -4.28 -10.60 -19.68
N LEU A 31 -5.33 -10.72 -20.51
CA LEU A 31 -5.44 -11.77 -21.53
C LEU A 31 -5.23 -11.32 -22.98
N GLU A 32 -5.33 -10.02 -23.29
CA GLU A 32 -5.22 -9.50 -24.67
C GLU A 32 -3.74 -9.37 -25.09
N GLU A 33 -3.21 -10.24 -25.94
CA GLU A 33 -1.75 -10.52 -26.01
C GLU A 33 -0.83 -9.39 -26.55
N GLU A 34 -1.35 -8.30 -27.14
CA GLU A 34 -0.59 -7.50 -28.13
C GLU A 34 -0.26 -6.01 -27.81
N GLU A 35 -0.71 -5.39 -26.71
CA GLU A 35 -0.45 -3.94 -26.46
C GLU A 35 0.78 -3.64 -25.58
N GLU A 36 1.65 -2.71 -26.02
CA GLU A 36 2.76 -2.16 -25.22
C GLU A 36 2.28 -1.38 -23.98
N ASP A 37 1.12 -0.72 -24.06
CA ASP A 37 0.54 0.08 -22.97
C ASP A 37 -0.19 -0.76 -21.89
N ARG A 38 -0.25 -2.10 -22.01
CA ARG A 38 -1.04 -2.95 -21.11
C ARG A 38 -0.66 -2.85 -19.63
N GLU A 39 0.63 -2.70 -19.29
CA GLU A 39 1.04 -2.46 -17.89
C GLU A 39 0.54 -1.08 -17.39
N SER A 40 0.48 -0.07 -18.26
CA SER A 40 -0.09 1.25 -17.95
C SER A 40 -1.60 1.14 -17.67
N LEU A 41 -2.34 0.41 -18.52
CA LEU A 41 -3.78 0.17 -18.33
C LEU A 41 -4.10 -0.64 -17.07
N ILE A 42 -3.34 -1.68 -16.75
CA ILE A 42 -3.55 -2.45 -15.50
C ILE A 42 -3.30 -1.58 -14.27
N ASN A 43 -2.22 -0.78 -14.25
CA ASN A 43 -1.97 0.18 -13.16
C ASN A 43 -3.08 1.24 -13.07
N ALA A 44 -3.59 1.73 -14.20
CA ALA A 44 -4.70 2.67 -14.24
C ALA A 44 -6.02 2.05 -13.73
N PHE A 45 -6.27 0.78 -14.02
CA PHE A 45 -7.42 0.02 -13.49
C PHE A 45 -7.33 -0.15 -11.97
N ASP A 46 -6.15 -0.52 -11.44
CA ASP A 46 -5.94 -0.67 -10.00
C ASP A 46 -6.06 0.67 -9.24
N ILE A 47 -5.68 1.78 -9.87
CA ILE A 47 -5.94 3.15 -9.37
C ILE A 47 -7.45 3.46 -9.43
N LEU A 48 -8.13 3.14 -10.54
CA LEU A 48 -9.55 3.41 -10.73
C LEU A 48 -10.43 2.66 -9.73
N LEU A 49 -10.15 1.37 -9.49
CA LEU A 49 -10.82 0.58 -8.47
C LEU A 49 -10.79 1.31 -7.11
N ARG A 50 -9.61 1.83 -6.72
CA ARG A 50 -9.46 2.55 -5.45
C ARG A 50 -10.13 3.93 -5.44
N VAL A 51 -10.29 4.59 -6.60
CA VAL A 51 -11.10 5.80 -6.72
C VAL A 51 -12.58 5.48 -6.61
N ASP A 52 -13.07 4.43 -7.27
CA ASP A 52 -14.48 4.00 -7.23
C ASP A 52 -14.91 3.54 -5.82
N GLU A 53 -14.04 2.91 -5.04
CA GLU A 53 -14.28 2.63 -3.62
C GLU A 53 -14.54 3.92 -2.80
N LEU A 54 -13.79 4.99 -3.06
CA LEU A 54 -13.93 6.28 -2.39
C LEU A 54 -15.17 7.05 -2.89
N LEU A 55 -15.45 6.98 -4.19
CA LEU A 55 -16.66 7.54 -4.78
C LEU A 55 -17.92 6.83 -4.29
N TYR A 56 -17.88 5.50 -4.08
CA TYR A 56 -18.98 4.74 -3.50
C TYR A 56 -19.37 5.30 -2.11
N ASP A 57 -18.42 5.43 -1.20
CA ASP A 57 -18.65 6.00 0.14
C ASP A 57 -19.16 7.45 0.08
N TYR A 58 -18.57 8.28 -0.79
CA TYR A 58 -19.07 9.63 -1.07
C TYR A 58 -20.52 9.64 -1.56
N HIS A 59 -20.91 8.74 -2.46
CA HIS A 59 -22.26 8.68 -3.03
C HIS A 59 -23.29 8.13 -2.04
N VAL A 60 -22.96 7.14 -1.19
CA VAL A 60 -23.83 6.73 -0.07
C VAL A 60 -24.10 7.93 0.84
N LYS A 61 -23.04 8.67 1.22
CA LYS A 61 -23.15 9.83 2.12
C LYS A 61 -23.91 10.99 1.48
N LYS A 62 -23.60 11.35 0.23
CA LYS A 62 -24.31 12.41 -0.52
C LYS A 62 -25.80 12.09 -0.65
N SER A 63 -26.16 10.90 -1.12
CA SER A 63 -27.57 10.55 -1.27
C SER A 63 -28.30 10.35 0.05
N TYR A 64 -27.61 9.99 1.14
CA TYR A 64 -28.21 10.03 2.48
C TYR A 64 -28.52 11.47 2.92
N LEU A 65 -27.64 12.44 2.65
CA LEU A 65 -27.90 13.87 2.95
C LEU A 65 -29.08 14.40 2.13
N GLU A 66 -29.13 14.08 0.83
CA GLU A 66 -30.23 14.43 -0.08
C GLU A 66 -31.59 13.85 0.40
N LEU A 67 -31.61 12.60 0.89
CA LEU A 67 -32.80 11.93 1.39
C LEU A 67 -33.24 12.43 2.77
N SER A 68 -32.29 12.60 3.69
CA SER A 68 -32.55 12.95 5.10
C SER A 68 -32.95 14.41 5.30
N LYS A 69 -32.74 15.28 4.30
CA LYS A 69 -33.07 16.71 4.30
C LYS A 69 -32.54 17.44 5.54
N LEU A 70 -31.35 17.05 6.00
CA LEU A 70 -30.67 17.74 7.10
C LEU A 70 -30.39 19.18 6.67
N GLU A 71 -30.82 20.16 7.46
CA GLU A 71 -30.49 21.56 7.22
C GLU A 71 -28.98 21.77 7.49
N TYR A 72 -28.24 22.01 6.41
CA TYR A 72 -26.80 22.32 6.43
C TYR A 72 -26.55 23.79 6.09
N PHE A 73 -25.44 24.35 6.58
CA PHE A 73 -25.13 25.76 6.41
C PHE A 73 -24.53 26.03 5.01
N ILE A 74 -24.55 27.29 4.55
CA ILE A 74 -23.97 27.72 3.25
C ILE A 74 -22.49 27.30 3.10
N GLN A 75 -21.77 27.20 4.22
CA GLN A 75 -20.38 26.72 4.29
C GLN A 75 -20.26 25.22 3.96
N ASP A 76 -21.26 24.42 4.33
CA ASP A 76 -21.29 22.98 4.08
C ASP A 76 -21.68 22.68 2.62
N GLU A 77 -22.58 23.47 2.01
CA GLU A 77 -22.87 23.41 0.56
C GLU A 77 -21.60 23.67 -0.27
N THR A 78 -20.81 24.67 0.16
CA THR A 78 -19.51 24.98 -0.47
C THR A 78 -18.55 23.80 -0.37
N PHE A 79 -18.45 23.16 0.81
CA PHE A 79 -17.63 21.97 1.03
C PHE A 79 -18.09 20.75 0.20
N LEU A 80 -19.40 20.50 0.10
CA LEU A 80 -19.95 19.42 -0.75
C LEU A 80 -19.63 19.63 -2.23
N LYS A 81 -19.62 20.90 -2.69
CA LYS A 81 -19.21 21.30 -4.03
C LYS A 81 -17.70 21.16 -4.28
N GLU A 82 -16.87 21.42 -3.27
CA GLU A 82 -15.43 21.11 -3.32
C GLU A 82 -15.19 19.60 -3.43
N LEU A 83 -15.89 18.76 -2.66
CA LEU A 83 -15.80 17.30 -2.78
C LEU A 83 -16.22 16.81 -4.18
N GLU A 84 -17.27 17.40 -4.77
CA GLU A 84 -17.69 17.05 -6.14
C GLU A 84 -16.65 17.47 -7.20
N ASN A 85 -15.97 18.60 -6.99
CA ASN A 85 -14.86 19.03 -7.85
C ASN A 85 -13.62 18.12 -7.69
N ILE A 86 -13.33 17.65 -6.47
CA ILE A 86 -12.26 16.69 -6.20
C ILE A 86 -12.57 15.34 -6.87
N SER A 87 -13.80 14.83 -6.74
CA SER A 87 -14.29 13.64 -7.45
C SER A 87 -14.04 13.73 -8.96
N LYS A 88 -14.51 14.80 -9.60
CA LYS A 88 -14.28 15.05 -11.03
C LYS A 88 -12.80 15.22 -11.40
N SER A 89 -11.98 15.72 -10.48
CA SER A 89 -10.53 15.84 -10.70
C SER A 89 -9.80 14.50 -10.56
N LEU A 90 -10.28 13.58 -9.71
CA LEU A 90 -9.75 12.22 -9.59
C LEU A 90 -10.05 11.41 -10.85
N GLU A 91 -11.29 11.43 -11.33
CA GLU A 91 -11.67 10.73 -12.57
C GLU A 91 -10.89 11.24 -13.79
N ARG A 92 -10.62 12.54 -13.88
CA ARG A 92 -9.84 13.15 -14.98
C ARG A 92 -8.35 12.78 -14.99
N MET A 93 -7.81 12.21 -13.91
CA MET A 93 -6.43 11.72 -13.88
C MET A 93 -6.31 10.25 -14.33
N ILE A 94 -7.43 9.62 -14.67
CA ILE A 94 -7.50 8.21 -15.09
C ILE A 94 -7.82 8.17 -16.59
N PRO A 95 -7.13 7.32 -17.38
CA PRO A 95 -7.46 7.05 -18.79
C PRO A 95 -8.75 6.22 -18.90
N LEU A 96 -9.87 6.83 -18.53
CA LEU A 96 -11.21 6.22 -18.55
C LEU A 96 -11.70 5.86 -19.96
N PRO A 97 -11.53 6.71 -21.01
CA PRO A 97 -11.86 6.33 -22.39
C PRO A 97 -11.14 5.06 -22.85
N GLU A 98 -9.86 4.94 -22.51
CA GLU A 98 -8.98 3.84 -22.90
C GLU A 98 -9.35 2.55 -22.14
N LEU A 99 -9.54 2.64 -20.81
CA LEU A 99 -10.00 1.52 -19.97
C LEU A 99 -11.39 1.01 -20.36
N ILE A 100 -12.30 1.89 -20.78
CA ILE A 100 -13.63 1.53 -21.26
C ILE A 100 -13.57 1.01 -22.71
N GLY A 101 -12.59 1.44 -23.51
CA GLY A 101 -12.30 0.88 -24.83
C GLY A 101 -11.86 -0.59 -24.75
N ALA A 102 -10.86 -0.87 -23.90
CA ALA A 102 -10.37 -2.24 -23.65
C ALA A 102 -11.43 -3.11 -22.94
N VAL A 103 -12.11 -2.60 -21.92
CA VAL A 103 -13.15 -3.36 -21.20
C VAL A 103 -14.49 -2.61 -21.13
N PRO A 104 -15.35 -2.70 -22.18
CA PRO A 104 -16.63 -1.99 -22.23
C PRO A 104 -17.59 -2.29 -21.07
N LYS A 105 -17.47 -3.46 -20.42
CA LYS A 105 -18.24 -3.81 -19.21
C LYS A 105 -17.93 -2.92 -18.01
N LEU A 106 -16.77 -2.26 -17.96
CA LEU A 106 -16.37 -1.36 -16.88
C LEU A 106 -17.39 -0.23 -16.70
N ALA A 107 -17.85 0.37 -17.81
CA ALA A 107 -18.87 1.42 -17.78
C ALA A 107 -20.21 0.95 -17.18
N VAL A 108 -20.53 -0.35 -17.28
CA VAL A 108 -21.74 -0.95 -16.69
C VAL A 108 -21.56 -1.09 -15.18
N PHE A 109 -20.51 -1.80 -14.72
CA PHE A 109 -20.28 -2.00 -13.29
C PHE A 109 -20.04 -0.69 -12.51
N ARG A 110 -19.38 0.32 -13.10
CA ARG A 110 -19.27 1.67 -12.50
C ARG A 110 -20.64 2.31 -12.26
N ARG A 111 -21.57 2.18 -13.22
CA ARG A 111 -22.94 2.69 -13.09
C ARG A 111 -23.74 1.90 -12.06
N GLU A 112 -23.56 0.59 -11.99
CA GLU A 112 -24.23 -0.28 -11.03
C GLU A 112 -23.74 -0.03 -9.59
N LEU A 113 -22.43 0.19 -9.38
CA LEU A 113 -21.88 0.64 -8.09
C LEU A 113 -22.53 1.96 -7.62
N PHE A 114 -22.72 2.92 -8.52
CA PHE A 114 -23.33 4.22 -8.22
C PHE A 114 -24.81 4.10 -7.81
N GLU A 115 -25.61 3.30 -8.52
CA GLU A 115 -27.01 3.07 -8.13
C GLU A 115 -27.15 2.15 -6.90
N ASN A 116 -26.22 1.22 -6.69
CA ASN A 116 -26.13 0.40 -5.47
C ASN A 116 -25.81 1.29 -4.23
N ALA A 117 -24.90 2.27 -4.37
CA ALA A 117 -24.63 3.28 -3.33
C ALA A 117 -25.88 4.14 -3.00
N ARG A 118 -26.66 4.51 -4.02
CA ARG A 118 -27.95 5.21 -3.84
C ARG A 118 -28.98 4.37 -3.11
N GLU A 119 -29.06 3.06 -3.39
CA GLU A 119 -29.98 2.17 -2.67
C GLU A 119 -29.51 1.91 -1.23
N ALA A 120 -28.19 1.84 -0.98
CA ALA A 120 -27.65 1.79 0.38
C ALA A 120 -28.13 2.98 1.22
N ALA A 121 -28.02 4.20 0.67
CA ALA A 121 -28.52 5.42 1.32
C ALA A 121 -30.03 5.37 1.63
N LYS A 122 -30.84 4.85 0.69
CA LYS A 122 -32.28 4.61 0.90
C LYS A 122 -32.55 3.60 2.01
N ILE A 123 -31.80 2.49 2.06
CA ILE A 123 -31.93 1.45 3.10
C ILE A 123 -31.57 2.00 4.47
N ILE A 124 -30.47 2.76 4.58
CA ILE A 124 -30.02 3.41 5.83
C ILE A 124 -31.08 4.40 6.32
N HIS A 125 -31.51 5.34 5.48
CA HIS A 125 -32.50 6.33 5.87
C HIS A 125 -33.85 5.67 6.24
N GLN A 126 -34.28 4.64 5.49
CA GLN A 126 -35.48 3.86 5.81
C GLN A 126 -35.33 3.11 7.14
N TYR A 127 -34.13 2.69 7.54
CA TYR A 127 -33.92 2.06 8.85
C TYR A 127 -34.18 3.03 10.00
N GLU A 128 -33.57 4.22 9.94
CA GLU A 128 -33.71 5.26 10.97
C GLU A 128 -35.15 5.73 11.14
N GLN A 129 -35.88 5.96 10.03
CA GLN A 129 -37.29 6.36 10.07
C GLN A 129 -38.19 5.33 10.76
N ASN A 130 -37.84 4.04 10.68
CA ASN A 130 -38.56 2.96 11.37
C ASN A 130 -38.05 2.68 12.79
N ASN A 131 -36.91 3.24 13.20
CA ASN A 131 -36.23 2.94 14.47
C ASN A 131 -35.66 4.22 15.11
N PRO A 132 -36.51 5.12 15.65
CA PRO A 132 -36.10 6.47 16.08
C PRO A 132 -35.13 6.53 17.28
N GLY A 133 -34.80 5.38 17.91
CA GLY A 133 -33.74 5.27 18.92
C GLY A 133 -32.35 4.93 18.37
N VAL A 134 -32.22 4.69 17.06
CA VAL A 134 -30.94 4.35 16.41
C VAL A 134 -30.14 5.65 16.11
N PRO A 135 -28.80 5.68 16.35
CA PRO A 135 -27.96 6.80 15.94
C PRO A 135 -28.02 7.03 14.42
N LYS A 136 -28.15 8.29 14.00
CA LYS A 136 -28.13 8.67 12.58
C LYS A 136 -26.78 8.36 11.94
N PHE A 137 -26.81 7.85 10.70
CA PHE A 137 -25.62 7.50 9.92
C PHE A 137 -24.70 8.68 9.62
N LEU A 138 -25.26 9.89 9.47
CA LEU A 138 -24.53 11.15 9.54
C LEU A 138 -25.28 12.15 10.42
N THR A 139 -24.53 12.85 11.25
CA THR A 139 -24.96 14.00 12.05
C THR A 139 -24.31 15.29 11.56
N ILE A 140 -24.82 16.44 12.02
CA ILE A 140 -24.23 17.75 11.77
C ILE A 140 -22.80 17.86 12.35
N GLN A 141 -22.44 17.07 13.38
CA GLN A 141 -21.08 17.07 13.92
C GLN A 141 -20.10 16.34 13.01
N ASP A 142 -20.52 15.25 12.35
CA ASP A 142 -19.67 14.52 11.40
C ASP A 142 -19.34 15.39 10.18
N ILE A 143 -20.34 16.13 9.67
CA ILE A 143 -20.18 17.12 8.59
C ILE A 143 -19.18 18.21 9.04
N LYS A 144 -19.34 18.74 10.25
CA LYS A 144 -18.43 19.76 10.80
C LYS A 144 -17.02 19.22 11.06
N GLU A 145 -16.86 17.96 11.42
CA GLU A 145 -15.55 17.34 11.61
C GLU A 145 -14.85 17.07 10.26
N LEU A 146 -15.59 16.64 9.24
CA LEU A 146 -15.10 16.55 7.86
C LEU A 146 -14.63 17.92 7.34
N ASN A 147 -15.47 18.95 7.48
CA ASN A 147 -15.17 20.32 7.08
C ASN A 147 -13.94 20.88 7.85
N ARG A 148 -13.90 20.70 9.19
CA ARG A 148 -12.79 21.15 10.06
C ARG A 148 -11.47 20.40 9.82
N LYS A 149 -11.49 19.13 9.42
CA LYS A 149 -10.30 18.40 8.97
C LYS A 149 -9.90 18.83 7.55
N GLY A 150 -10.86 19.22 6.73
CA GLY A 150 -10.70 19.58 5.32
C GLY A 150 -10.15 18.42 4.48
N PRO A 151 -10.00 18.62 3.15
CA PRO A 151 -9.30 17.64 2.31
C PRO A 151 -7.81 17.54 2.68
N TRP A 152 -7.23 18.64 3.17
CA TRP A 152 -5.81 18.74 3.56
C TRP A 152 -5.62 19.69 4.75
N SER A 153 -5.94 19.24 5.97
CA SER A 153 -5.49 19.95 7.18
C SER A 153 -3.96 19.94 7.20
N LYS A 154 -3.37 21.13 7.02
CA LYS A 154 -1.93 21.32 7.16
C LYS A 154 -1.53 20.86 8.57
N PRO A 155 -0.43 20.10 8.72
CA PRO A 155 -0.02 19.59 10.02
C PRO A 155 0.14 20.75 11.02
N PRO A 156 -0.24 20.54 12.29
CA PRO A 156 -0.38 21.63 13.26
C PRO A 156 0.93 22.40 13.39
N GLN A 157 0.90 23.71 13.11
CA GLN A 157 2.09 24.54 13.24
C GLN A 157 2.45 24.71 14.72
N VAL A 158 3.38 23.88 15.18
CA VAL A 158 4.00 23.99 16.51
C VAL A 158 4.59 25.40 16.64
N GLY A 159 4.10 26.15 17.62
CA GLY A 159 4.38 27.58 17.76
C GLY A 159 5.87 27.86 17.90
N LYS A 160 6.37 28.82 17.11
CA LYS A 160 7.75 29.32 17.19
C LYS A 160 8.00 29.95 18.57
N LYS A 161 8.73 29.25 19.46
CA LYS A 161 9.35 29.88 20.63
C LYS A 161 10.71 30.51 20.23
N PRO A 162 11.10 31.65 20.82
CA PRO A 162 12.29 32.40 20.41
C PRO A 162 13.60 31.70 20.79
N HIS A 163 14.66 31.99 20.04
CA HIS A 163 16.04 31.56 20.34
C HIS A 163 16.57 32.22 21.62
N PRO A 164 17.24 31.45 22.50
CA PRO A 164 18.33 31.94 23.32
C PRO A 164 19.66 31.77 22.57
N SER A 165 20.39 32.86 22.39
CA SER A 165 21.80 32.84 21.98
C SER A 165 22.72 32.62 23.17
N THR A 166 23.81 31.86 23.04
CA THR A 166 25.10 32.09 23.76
C THR A 166 26.24 31.29 23.13
N LYS A 167 27.46 31.82 23.23
CA LYS A 167 28.72 31.33 22.65
C LYS A 167 29.47 30.40 23.63
N ARG A 168 30.31 29.48 23.13
CA ARG A 168 31.65 29.21 23.68
C ARG A 168 32.57 28.49 22.69
N ASN A 169 33.88 28.50 22.96
CA ASN A 169 34.96 28.26 22.00
C ASN A 169 35.93 27.15 22.46
N LEU A 170 36.42 26.33 21.51
CA LEU A 170 37.74 25.64 21.48
C LEU A 170 38.14 24.72 22.68
N PRO A 171 39.30 24.02 22.64
CA PRO A 171 40.13 23.53 21.52
C PRO A 171 39.92 22.00 21.31
N LYS A 172 40.35 21.28 20.26
CA LYS A 172 41.53 21.26 19.35
C LYS A 172 42.77 20.52 19.90
N SER A 173 42.88 19.21 19.62
CA SER A 173 44.14 18.43 19.68
C SER A 173 44.12 17.16 18.78
N GLU A 174 44.88 17.20 17.68
CA GLU A 174 45.51 16.05 17.00
C GLU A 174 46.90 15.76 17.67
N PRO A 175 47.76 14.79 17.27
CA PRO A 175 47.78 13.86 16.11
C PRO A 175 47.96 12.37 16.55
N THR A 176 48.61 11.36 15.90
CA THR A 176 49.61 11.30 14.79
C THR A 176 49.77 9.89 14.15
N THR A 177 50.02 9.88 12.82
CA THR A 177 50.87 8.96 12.00
C THR A 177 50.65 7.43 11.86
N LYS A 178 51.21 6.91 10.73
CA LYS A 178 51.54 5.49 10.34
C LYS A 178 50.34 4.56 10.05
N ARG A 179 49.99 4.14 8.82
CA ARG A 179 50.62 4.06 7.46
C ARG A 179 51.41 2.76 7.14
N THR A 180 50.82 1.92 6.26
CA THR A 180 51.40 0.84 5.39
C THR A 180 52.03 -0.40 6.05
N PRO A 181 52.15 -1.56 5.34
CA PRO A 181 51.65 -1.93 4.00
C PRO A 181 50.79 -3.24 3.98
N ALA A 182 50.41 -3.71 2.78
CA ALA A 182 49.72 -4.99 2.55
C ALA A 182 50.47 -5.88 1.51
N PRO A 183 50.34 -7.22 1.56
CA PRO A 183 50.77 -8.17 0.52
C PRO A 183 49.52 -8.84 -0.17
N PRO A 184 49.63 -9.76 -1.17
CA PRO A 184 49.08 -9.45 -2.50
C PRO A 184 47.97 -10.38 -3.01
N THR A 185 47.37 -9.99 -4.13
CA THR A 185 46.39 -10.77 -4.91
C THR A 185 47.08 -11.80 -5.83
N PRO A 186 46.55 -13.03 -5.99
CA PRO A 186 46.98 -13.97 -7.03
C PRO A 186 46.27 -13.75 -8.37
N GLU A 187 46.92 -14.14 -9.46
CA GLU A 187 46.43 -13.93 -10.83
C GLU A 187 45.56 -15.07 -11.40
N ASN A 188 44.46 -14.66 -12.04
CA ASN A 188 44.16 -14.89 -13.46
C ASN A 188 44.34 -16.32 -14.06
N SER A 189 43.24 -16.94 -14.49
CA SER A 189 43.22 -17.91 -15.60
C SER A 189 41.84 -17.98 -16.26
N LYS A 190 41.81 -18.10 -17.60
CA LYS A 190 40.60 -18.24 -18.43
C LYS A 190 40.53 -19.66 -19.07
N PRO A 191 39.90 -19.89 -20.24
CA PRO A 191 38.54 -20.43 -20.28
C PRO A 191 38.43 -21.74 -21.08
N VAL A 192 37.26 -22.39 -21.04
CA VAL A 192 36.85 -23.37 -22.07
C VAL A 192 35.41 -23.08 -22.52
N THR A 193 35.16 -23.29 -23.81
CA THR A 193 33.88 -23.07 -24.51
C THR A 193 33.38 -24.42 -25.02
N GLU A 194 32.07 -24.68 -25.08
CA GLU A 194 31.49 -25.39 -26.22
C GLU A 194 29.97 -25.24 -26.39
N ASN A 195 29.44 -25.78 -27.49
CA ASN A 195 28.11 -25.52 -28.05
C ASN A 195 27.14 -26.71 -27.90
N ASN A 196 25.83 -26.43 -28.06
CA ASN A 196 24.78 -27.17 -28.80
C ASN A 196 23.40 -26.71 -28.26
N ARG A 197 22.43 -26.14 -28.99
CA ARG A 197 21.94 -26.16 -30.39
C ARG A 197 20.99 -27.33 -30.71
N ILE A 198 19.87 -27.01 -31.39
CA ILE A 198 18.78 -27.86 -31.95
C ILE A 198 17.96 -28.70 -30.92
N SER A 199 16.63 -28.92 -31.02
CA SER A 199 15.61 -28.62 -32.06
C SER A 199 14.20 -28.31 -31.48
N LYS A 200 13.31 -27.69 -32.29
CA LYS A 200 11.82 -27.83 -32.19
C LYS A 200 11.35 -28.97 -33.11
N PRO A 201 10.21 -29.64 -32.84
CA PRO A 201 8.92 -29.30 -33.48
C PRO A 201 7.74 -29.36 -32.46
N SER A 202 6.70 -28.51 -32.45
CA SER A 202 5.61 -28.24 -33.42
C SER A 202 4.78 -29.47 -33.83
N LEU A 203 3.48 -29.52 -33.44
CA LEU A 203 2.31 -29.53 -34.37
C LEU A 203 0.94 -29.80 -33.68
N LEU A 204 -0.10 -29.13 -34.21
CA LEU A 204 -1.49 -29.57 -34.42
C LEU A 204 -2.46 -29.97 -33.27
N GLN A 205 -3.39 -29.02 -33.02
CA GLN A 205 -4.85 -29.12 -33.33
C GLN A 205 -5.84 -29.95 -32.47
N LYS A 206 -7.07 -29.38 -32.37
CA LYS A 206 -8.37 -29.96 -31.93
C LYS A 206 -8.49 -30.28 -30.43
N GLY A 207 -9.64 -30.09 -29.79
CA GLY A 207 -10.90 -29.47 -30.24
C GLY A 207 -12.02 -29.63 -29.19
N TYR A 208 -12.98 -28.70 -29.14
CA TYR A 208 -14.15 -28.79 -28.24
C TYR A 208 -15.06 -29.98 -28.62
N PRO A 209 -15.79 -30.54 -27.65
CA PRO A 209 -17.23 -30.21 -27.63
C PRO A 209 -17.79 -29.86 -26.24
N SER A 210 -18.88 -29.10 -26.22
CA SER A 210 -19.62 -28.70 -25.01
C SER A 210 -20.43 -29.87 -24.41
N ILE A 211 -20.51 -29.94 -23.07
CA ILE A 211 -21.43 -30.86 -22.38
C ILE A 211 -22.64 -30.08 -21.86
N ILE A 212 -23.81 -30.36 -22.43
CA ILE A 212 -25.11 -29.86 -21.97
C ILE A 212 -25.68 -30.85 -20.94
N HIS A 213 -25.90 -30.41 -19.70
CA HIS A 213 -26.61 -31.20 -18.69
C HIS A 213 -27.84 -30.48 -18.12
N LYS A 214 -28.83 -31.28 -17.70
CA LYS A 214 -30.26 -30.89 -17.64
C LYS A 214 -30.72 -30.52 -16.24
N LYS A 215 -31.76 -29.67 -16.17
CA LYS A 215 -32.61 -29.49 -14.98
C LYS A 215 -33.26 -30.82 -14.57
N ARG A 216 -33.25 -31.15 -13.27
CA ARG A 216 -34.42 -31.43 -12.39
C ARG A 216 -33.96 -32.17 -11.11
N GLY A 217 -34.59 -31.87 -9.97
CA GLY A 217 -34.24 -32.50 -8.69
C GLY A 217 -34.80 -31.79 -7.46
N SER A 218 -36.11 -31.48 -7.43
CA SER A 218 -36.75 -30.88 -6.25
C SER A 218 -36.99 -31.94 -5.16
N VAL A 219 -36.18 -31.93 -4.10
CA VAL A 219 -36.34 -32.80 -2.92
C VAL A 219 -36.86 -31.98 -1.74
N SER A 220 -38.01 -32.36 -1.20
CA SER A 220 -38.59 -31.77 0.00
C SER A 220 -37.89 -32.30 1.26
N GLN A 221 -37.31 -31.41 2.06
CA GLN A 221 -36.74 -31.70 3.39
C GLN A 221 -37.75 -31.39 4.51
N PRO A 222 -37.73 -32.11 5.64
CA PRO A 222 -38.65 -31.88 6.76
C PRO A 222 -38.33 -30.61 7.55
N LYS A 223 -39.35 -30.03 8.20
CA LYS A 223 -39.21 -28.84 9.05
C LYS A 223 -38.70 -29.21 10.44
N ASN A 224 -37.39 -29.11 10.67
CA ASN A 224 -36.85 -29.06 12.03
C ASN A 224 -36.93 -27.64 12.58
N ASN A 225 -37.66 -27.43 13.67
CA ASN A 225 -37.67 -26.17 14.41
C ASN A 225 -36.36 -26.04 15.21
N ILE A 226 -35.31 -25.52 14.56
CA ILE A 226 -34.12 -25.05 15.27
C ILE A 226 -34.47 -23.71 15.91
N ILE A 227 -34.38 -23.65 17.24
CA ILE A 227 -34.33 -22.36 17.95
C ILE A 227 -32.96 -21.77 17.63
N ILE A 228 -32.97 -20.73 16.79
CA ILE A 228 -31.78 -19.95 16.49
C ILE A 228 -31.74 -18.82 17.51
N ASP A 229 -30.91 -18.98 18.55
CA ASP A 229 -30.56 -17.87 19.43
C ASP A 229 -29.98 -16.74 18.57
N GLU A 230 -30.50 -15.51 18.73
CA GLU A 230 -30.14 -14.40 17.86
C GLU A 230 -28.68 -13.98 18.15
N PRO A 231 -27.75 -14.14 17.19
CA PRO A 231 -26.36 -13.83 17.44
C PRO A 231 -26.22 -12.32 17.62
N GLU A 232 -25.82 -11.89 18.83
CA GLU A 232 -25.45 -10.49 19.07
C GLU A 232 -24.43 -10.07 18.02
N PHE A 233 -24.79 -9.06 17.21
CA PHE A 233 -23.95 -8.57 16.14
C PHE A 233 -22.85 -7.66 16.69
N GLN A 234 -22.01 -8.22 17.56
CA GLN A 234 -20.88 -7.53 18.16
C GLN A 234 -19.90 -7.16 17.04
N PHE A 235 -19.80 -5.87 16.73
CA PHE A 235 -18.74 -5.33 15.88
C PHE A 235 -17.39 -5.60 16.57
N THR A 236 -16.76 -6.71 16.19
CA THR A 236 -15.41 -7.07 16.63
C THR A 236 -14.48 -5.93 16.20
N LYS A 237 -14.03 -5.12 17.15
CA LYS A 237 -13.12 -4.01 16.90
C LYS A 237 -11.92 -4.54 16.12
N HIS A 238 -11.77 -4.12 14.86
CA HIS A 238 -10.63 -4.54 14.05
C HIS A 238 -9.34 -4.26 14.83
N PRO A 239 -8.39 -5.21 14.89
CA PRO A 239 -7.16 -5.02 15.64
C PRO A 239 -6.46 -3.77 15.13
N THR A 240 -6.15 -2.84 16.04
CA THR A 240 -5.50 -1.57 15.69
C THR A 240 -4.10 -1.89 15.15
N LEU A 241 -3.94 -1.77 13.83
CA LEU A 241 -2.70 -2.08 13.14
C LEU A 241 -1.56 -1.25 13.71
N THR A 242 -0.43 -1.91 14.01
CA THR A 242 0.72 -1.24 14.61
C THR A 242 1.44 -0.41 13.54
N PRO A 243 1.65 0.91 13.75
CA PRO A 243 2.51 1.70 12.88
C PRO A 243 3.94 1.15 12.88
N PHE A 244 4.62 1.23 11.73
CA PHE A 244 6.00 0.73 11.57
C PHE A 244 6.96 1.23 12.67
N GLU A 245 6.86 2.50 13.03
CA GLU A 245 7.70 3.17 14.03
C GLU A 245 7.42 2.70 15.48
N GLN A 246 6.30 2.02 15.71
CA GLN A 246 5.91 1.47 17.01
C GLN A 246 6.23 -0.03 17.14
N GLY A 247 6.34 -0.75 16.01
CA GLY A 247 6.75 -2.15 15.96
C GLY A 247 8.16 -2.41 16.48
N GLY A 248 8.56 -3.69 16.57
CA GLY A 248 9.94 -4.08 16.89
C GLY A 248 10.79 -4.34 15.64
N TRP A 249 12.01 -4.85 15.81
CA TRP A 249 12.79 -5.40 14.70
C TRP A 249 13.52 -6.70 15.10
N SER A 250 13.61 -7.63 14.15
CA SER A 250 14.22 -8.94 14.38
C SER A 250 14.55 -9.66 13.07
N ARG A 251 15.36 -10.72 13.16
CA ARG A 251 15.64 -11.69 12.09
C ARG A 251 14.41 -12.18 11.30
N HIS A 252 13.22 -12.20 11.90
CA HIS A 252 11.98 -12.55 11.18
C HIS A 252 11.57 -11.47 10.15
N HIS A 253 11.71 -10.19 10.50
CA HIS A 253 11.46 -9.06 9.60
C HIS A 253 12.40 -9.12 8.39
N VAL A 254 13.69 -9.35 8.64
CA VAL A 254 14.71 -9.54 7.60
C VAL A 254 14.40 -10.74 6.72
N ARG A 255 14.00 -11.86 7.32
CA ARG A 255 13.63 -13.07 6.58
C ARG A 255 12.50 -12.82 5.58
N ILE A 256 11.44 -12.09 5.93
CA ILE A 256 10.36 -11.74 5.00
C ILE A 256 10.91 -11.03 3.75
N ILE A 257 11.87 -10.11 3.93
CA ILE A 257 12.46 -9.31 2.84
C ILE A 257 13.34 -10.18 1.93
N PHE A 258 14.11 -11.11 2.51
CA PHE A 258 14.90 -12.08 1.73
C PHE A 258 14.04 -13.13 1.05
N ASP A 259 12.97 -13.62 1.68
CA ASP A 259 12.02 -14.55 1.08
C ASP A 259 11.25 -13.88 -0.08
N ALA A 260 10.94 -12.58 0.02
CA ALA A 260 10.43 -11.78 -1.11
C ALA A 260 11.43 -11.68 -2.28
N ALA A 261 12.70 -11.42 -2.01
CA ALA A 261 13.74 -11.38 -3.05
C ALA A 261 13.98 -12.73 -3.72
N ASN A 262 13.78 -13.85 -3.00
CA ASN A 262 13.90 -15.20 -3.54
C ASN A 262 12.77 -15.59 -4.53
N THR A 263 11.66 -14.84 -4.62
CA THR A 263 10.53 -15.15 -5.53
C THR A 263 10.85 -14.99 -7.02
N ARG A 264 11.92 -14.26 -7.37
CA ARG A 264 12.27 -13.85 -8.74
C ARG A 264 11.21 -12.99 -9.48
N GLN A 265 10.24 -12.43 -8.75
CA GLN A 265 9.20 -11.57 -9.33
C GLN A 265 9.66 -10.12 -9.51
N HIS A 266 8.86 -9.33 -10.24
CA HIS A 266 9.06 -7.90 -10.43
C HIS A 266 9.09 -7.15 -9.08
N THR A 267 9.78 -6.01 -9.05
CA THR A 267 10.03 -5.25 -7.80
C THR A 267 8.73 -4.76 -7.14
N SER A 268 7.69 -4.45 -7.92
CA SER A 268 6.33 -4.17 -7.43
C SER A 268 5.80 -5.35 -6.61
N THR A 269 5.65 -6.52 -7.24
CA THR A 269 5.16 -7.76 -6.61
C THR A 269 5.96 -8.15 -5.36
N ARG A 270 7.29 -7.94 -5.38
CA ARG A 270 8.15 -8.17 -4.20
C ARG A 270 7.87 -7.17 -3.07
N CYS A 271 7.59 -5.91 -3.37
CA CYS A 271 7.18 -4.92 -2.37
C CYS A 271 5.79 -5.20 -1.79
N ASP A 272 4.83 -5.62 -2.62
CA ASP A 272 3.50 -6.04 -2.17
C ASP A 272 3.59 -7.26 -1.25
N TYR A 273 4.36 -8.29 -1.61
CA TYR A 273 4.64 -9.44 -0.75
C TYR A 273 5.19 -9.01 0.62
N ILE A 274 6.18 -8.11 0.67
CA ILE A 274 6.74 -7.64 1.96
C ILE A 274 5.67 -6.93 2.78
N ARG A 275 4.87 -6.03 2.18
CA ARG A 275 3.76 -5.36 2.87
C ARG A 275 2.78 -6.38 3.47
N ASP A 276 2.34 -7.34 2.66
CA ASP A 276 1.27 -8.25 3.03
C ASP A 276 1.75 -9.29 4.06
N GLN A 277 3.02 -9.71 4.03
CA GLN A 277 3.61 -10.51 5.09
C GLN A 277 3.87 -9.72 6.38
N PHE A 278 4.28 -8.44 6.32
CA PHE A 278 4.38 -7.58 7.51
C PHE A 278 3.01 -7.40 8.19
N LEU A 279 1.97 -7.16 7.39
CA LEU A 279 0.61 -7.05 7.90
C LEU A 279 0.13 -8.39 8.52
N LYS A 280 0.32 -9.50 7.81
CA LYS A 280 -0.20 -10.83 8.19
C LYS A 280 0.56 -11.52 9.32
N GLN A 281 1.89 -11.44 9.34
CA GLN A 281 2.73 -12.17 10.31
C GLN A 281 3.16 -11.32 11.51
N LEU A 282 3.16 -9.98 11.36
CA LEU A 282 3.67 -9.06 12.40
C LEU A 282 2.63 -8.03 12.88
N ASN A 283 1.45 -7.94 12.24
CA ASN A 283 0.44 -6.88 12.48
C ASN A 283 0.98 -5.45 12.26
N VAL A 284 2.06 -5.30 11.49
CA VAL A 284 2.71 -4.01 11.18
C VAL A 284 2.28 -3.54 9.79
N ASN A 285 1.69 -2.35 9.71
CA ASN A 285 1.34 -1.76 8.43
C ASN A 285 2.53 -0.94 7.87
N ILE A 286 2.94 -1.22 6.63
CA ILE A 286 4.03 -0.51 5.93
C ILE A 286 3.57 0.01 4.57
N THR A 287 4.19 1.09 4.09
CA THR A 287 3.95 1.60 2.74
C THR A 287 4.79 0.86 1.70
N VAL A 288 4.34 0.84 0.44
CA VAL A 288 5.13 0.32 -0.70
C VAL A 288 6.48 1.04 -0.83
N LYS A 289 6.56 2.33 -0.43
CA LYS A 289 7.81 3.10 -0.36
C LYS A 289 8.78 2.52 0.69
N MET A 290 8.28 2.12 1.86
CA MET A 290 9.08 1.43 2.88
C MET A 290 9.51 0.04 2.40
N ALA A 291 8.61 -0.77 1.83
CA ALA A 291 8.97 -2.08 1.26
C ALA A 291 10.06 -1.97 0.17
N THR A 292 9.96 -0.94 -0.69
CA THR A 292 10.99 -0.63 -1.69
C THR A 292 12.32 -0.25 -1.04
N TYR A 293 12.29 0.61 -0.03
CA TYR A 293 13.49 0.98 0.73
C TYR A 293 14.12 -0.21 1.46
N LEU A 294 13.32 -1.17 1.95
CA LEU A 294 13.80 -2.39 2.59
C LEU A 294 14.56 -3.29 1.60
N LEU A 295 14.03 -3.51 0.39
CA LEU A 295 14.77 -4.20 -0.68
C LEU A 295 16.07 -3.47 -1.04
N GLU A 296 16.07 -2.14 -1.05
CA GLU A 296 17.27 -1.32 -1.24
C GLU A 296 18.26 -1.46 -0.08
N HIS A 297 17.81 -1.47 1.18
CA HIS A 297 18.66 -1.54 2.38
C HIS A 297 19.37 -2.89 2.57
N TYR A 298 18.91 -3.95 1.90
CA TYR A 298 19.62 -5.24 1.82
C TYR A 298 20.33 -5.48 0.47
N GLY A 299 20.32 -4.50 -0.44
CA GLY A 299 20.96 -4.60 -1.77
C GLY A 299 20.16 -5.40 -2.80
N LEU A 300 18.98 -5.91 -2.42
CA LEU A 300 18.13 -6.84 -3.19
C LEU A 300 17.37 -6.18 -4.37
N LYS A 301 17.63 -4.89 -4.63
CA LYS A 301 17.15 -4.10 -5.77
C LYS A 301 18.29 -3.61 -6.69
N TYR A 302 19.55 -3.64 -6.26
CA TYR A 302 20.66 -2.98 -6.95
C TYR A 302 21.58 -3.95 -7.69
N THR A 303 21.94 -3.59 -8.93
CA THR A 303 22.97 -4.25 -9.75
C THR A 303 24.37 -3.65 -9.57
N LYS A 304 24.54 -2.72 -8.62
CA LYS A 304 25.83 -2.05 -8.37
C LYS A 304 26.84 -2.96 -7.66
N PRO A 305 28.16 -2.75 -7.83
CA PRO A 305 29.18 -3.48 -7.11
C PRO A 305 28.99 -3.41 -5.59
N ARG A 306 29.07 -4.57 -4.93
CA ARG A 306 28.81 -4.73 -3.48
C ARG A 306 29.63 -3.78 -2.59
N GLY A 307 30.86 -3.43 -3.00
CA GLY A 307 31.73 -2.52 -2.25
C GLY A 307 31.23 -1.07 -2.19
N ASP A 308 30.38 -0.62 -3.13
CA ASP A 308 29.74 0.70 -3.06
C ASP A 308 28.52 0.69 -2.14
N PHE A 309 27.86 -0.46 -2.04
CA PHE A 309 26.68 -0.65 -1.19
C PHE A 309 27.02 -0.60 0.30
N GLU A 310 28.09 -1.28 0.72
CA GLU A 310 28.51 -1.30 2.12
C GLU A 310 28.98 0.12 2.58
N LYS A 311 29.67 0.87 1.71
CA LYS A 311 30.00 2.31 1.94
C LYS A 311 28.76 3.20 2.02
N TYR A 312 27.75 2.96 1.18
CA TYR A 312 26.50 3.72 1.19
C TYR A 312 25.75 3.56 2.53
N GLN A 313 25.64 2.33 3.05
CA GLN A 313 24.99 2.09 4.34
C GLN A 313 25.77 2.73 5.50
N GLN A 314 27.10 2.56 5.55
CA GLN A 314 27.94 3.19 6.57
C GLN A 314 27.79 4.73 6.57
N SER A 315 27.83 5.33 5.38
CA SER A 315 27.64 6.79 5.23
C SER A 315 26.24 7.23 5.65
N PHE A 316 25.21 6.39 5.47
CA PHE A 316 23.85 6.68 5.92
C PHE A 316 23.78 6.72 7.45
N ASP A 317 24.42 5.76 8.12
CA ASP A 317 24.44 5.64 9.58
C ASP A 317 25.21 6.82 10.21
N ASP A 318 26.38 7.17 9.66
CA ASP A 318 27.17 8.35 10.06
C ASP A 318 26.39 9.67 9.91
N ILE A 319 25.68 9.84 8.79
CA ILE A 319 24.88 11.05 8.53
C ILE A 319 23.64 11.08 9.44
N TYR A 320 22.99 9.93 9.67
CA TYR A 320 21.85 9.81 10.57
C TYR A 320 22.22 10.14 12.02
N LEU A 321 23.36 9.64 12.52
CA LEU A 321 23.82 9.94 13.89
C LEU A 321 24.00 11.44 14.14
N GLY A 322 24.44 12.20 13.12
CA GLY A 322 24.52 13.67 13.17
C GLY A 322 23.18 14.40 13.20
N VAL A 323 22.04 13.70 13.09
CA VAL A 323 20.70 14.30 13.10
C VAL A 323 19.63 13.57 13.90
N LYS A 324 19.91 12.41 14.52
CA LYS A 324 18.92 11.57 15.22
C LYS A 324 17.96 12.38 16.12
N ASP A 325 18.47 13.39 16.83
CA ASP A 325 17.72 14.22 17.80
C ASP A 325 16.88 15.34 17.13
N LYS A 326 16.89 15.45 15.81
CA LYS A 326 16.10 16.43 15.02
C LYS A 326 14.73 15.85 14.64
N SER A 327 13.78 16.73 14.35
CA SER A 327 12.45 16.31 13.87
C SER A 327 12.54 15.58 12.51
N HIS A 328 11.63 14.62 12.29
CA HIS A 328 11.65 13.73 11.12
C HIS A 328 11.79 14.46 9.77
N ALA A 329 11.08 15.57 9.57
CA ALA A 329 11.17 16.37 8.35
C ALA A 329 12.58 16.94 8.14
N ILE A 330 13.20 17.49 9.19
CA ILE A 330 14.57 18.05 9.14
C ILE A 330 15.60 16.94 8.94
N ARG A 331 15.38 15.74 9.50
CA ARG A 331 16.28 14.59 9.30
C ARG A 331 16.36 14.20 7.82
N ALA A 332 15.23 14.02 7.16
CA ALA A 332 15.21 13.63 5.74
C ALA A 332 15.92 14.64 4.83
N ASP A 333 15.60 15.94 4.95
CA ASP A 333 16.20 16.98 4.11
C ASP A 333 17.71 17.13 4.37
N TYR A 334 18.16 16.99 5.62
CA TYR A 334 19.58 16.99 5.94
C TYR A 334 20.30 15.75 5.41
N ILE A 335 19.70 14.55 5.48
CA ILE A 335 20.27 13.32 4.92
C ILE A 335 20.51 13.50 3.41
N VAL A 336 19.51 13.96 2.65
CA VAL A 336 19.64 14.23 1.21
C VAL A 336 20.76 15.25 0.94
N SER A 337 20.80 16.35 1.69
CA SER A 337 21.84 17.39 1.57
C SER A 337 23.25 16.86 1.83
N GLN A 338 23.44 16.02 2.85
CA GLN A 338 24.75 15.46 3.18
C GLN A 338 25.20 14.38 2.20
N PHE A 339 24.31 13.55 1.69
CA PHE A 339 24.65 12.56 0.66
C PHE A 339 25.14 13.24 -0.63
N MET A 340 24.46 14.30 -1.06
CA MET A 340 24.91 15.09 -2.20
C MET A 340 26.26 15.78 -1.91
N THR A 341 26.40 16.43 -0.75
CA THR A 341 27.62 17.18 -0.39
C THR A 341 28.86 16.30 -0.17
N LYS A 342 28.71 15.14 0.49
CA LYS A 342 29.84 14.28 0.90
C LYS A 342 30.22 13.22 -0.14
N LEU A 343 29.25 12.71 -0.91
CA LEU A 343 29.45 11.57 -1.80
C LEU A 343 29.10 11.88 -3.27
N ASN A 344 28.55 13.06 -3.57
CA ASN A 344 27.96 13.37 -4.88
C ASN A 344 26.88 12.35 -5.31
N VAL A 345 26.13 11.82 -4.34
CA VAL A 345 25.06 10.84 -4.55
C VAL A 345 23.70 11.49 -4.27
N HIS A 346 22.84 11.53 -5.28
CA HIS A 346 21.45 11.97 -5.11
C HIS A 346 20.60 10.86 -4.47
N VAL A 347 20.21 11.06 -3.21
CA VAL A 347 19.26 10.19 -2.48
C VAL A 347 17.83 10.76 -2.60
N PRO A 348 16.83 10.00 -3.09
CA PRO A 348 15.45 10.45 -3.09
C PRO A 348 14.93 10.73 -1.68
N LYS A 349 14.22 11.84 -1.47
CA LYS A 349 13.69 12.22 -0.14
C LYS A 349 12.89 11.11 0.55
N ALA A 350 12.05 10.38 -0.19
CA ALA A 350 11.29 9.24 0.34
C ALA A 350 12.19 8.09 0.85
N ALA A 351 13.37 7.87 0.25
CA ALA A 351 14.34 6.90 0.74
C ALA A 351 15.10 7.42 1.97
N ALA A 352 15.38 8.72 2.04
CA ALA A 352 15.92 9.35 3.25
C ALA A 352 14.93 9.28 4.44
N GLU A 353 13.63 9.49 4.19
CA GLU A 353 12.56 9.32 5.18
C GLU A 353 12.42 7.87 5.65
N CYS A 354 12.37 6.90 4.74
CA CYS A 354 12.27 5.48 5.11
C CYS A 354 13.52 5.00 5.86
N GLY A 355 14.72 5.42 5.43
CA GLY A 355 15.96 5.11 6.12
C GLY A 355 16.04 5.73 7.51
N ALA A 356 15.62 6.99 7.68
CA ALA A 356 15.57 7.63 8.99
C ALA A 356 14.64 6.87 9.96
N LYS A 357 13.47 6.41 9.50
CA LYS A 357 12.55 5.58 10.30
C LYS A 357 13.13 4.21 10.65
N LEU A 358 13.82 3.55 9.72
CA LEU A 358 14.47 2.27 9.99
C LEU A 358 15.62 2.42 11.00
N ARG A 359 16.37 3.53 10.95
CA ARG A 359 17.40 3.84 11.95
C ARG A 359 16.81 4.21 13.31
N ASP A 360 15.66 4.90 13.36
CA ASP A 360 14.93 5.10 14.63
C ASP A 360 14.57 3.75 15.27
N LEU A 361 14.12 2.80 14.45
CA LEU A 361 13.80 1.43 14.88
C LEU A 361 15.05 0.68 15.38
N PHE A 362 16.18 0.72 14.67
CA PHE A 362 17.42 0.09 15.12
C PHE A 362 17.97 0.75 16.40
N MET A 363 17.89 2.08 16.52
CA MET A 363 18.26 2.80 17.75
C MET A 363 17.38 2.41 18.94
N LYS A 364 16.08 2.15 18.72
CA LYS A 364 15.14 1.67 19.74
C LYS A 364 15.45 0.25 20.20
N GLU A 365 15.67 -0.68 19.25
CA GLU A 365 15.76 -2.12 19.52
C GLU A 365 17.18 -2.57 19.89
N TYR A 366 18.22 -1.89 19.37
CA TYR A 366 19.63 -2.29 19.48
C TYR A 366 20.55 -1.19 20.03
N GLY A 367 20.05 0.02 20.29
CA GLY A 367 20.84 1.17 20.75
C GLY A 367 21.81 1.75 19.71
N THR A 368 21.80 1.24 18.47
CA THR A 368 22.74 1.58 17.39
C THR A 368 21.99 1.78 16.06
N PRO A 369 22.50 2.58 15.11
CA PRO A 369 21.85 2.83 13.83
C PRO A 369 22.02 1.68 12.82
N THR A 370 22.67 0.59 13.22
CA THR A 370 23.12 -0.49 12.35
C THR A 370 22.59 -1.82 12.87
N GLU A 371 22.08 -2.67 11.97
CA GLU A 371 21.54 -3.98 12.35
C GLU A 371 22.62 -4.99 12.79
N PRO A 372 22.41 -5.74 13.88
CA PRO A 372 23.26 -6.87 14.26
C PRO A 372 23.38 -7.93 13.16
N ALA A 373 24.60 -8.32 12.82
CA ALA A 373 24.88 -9.25 11.72
C ALA A 373 24.10 -10.59 11.81
N ALA A 374 23.82 -11.07 13.03
CA ALA A 374 23.05 -12.29 13.30
C ALA A 374 21.61 -12.28 12.71
N ASN A 375 21.01 -11.11 12.46
CA ASN A 375 19.72 -11.00 11.77
C ASN A 375 19.83 -11.34 10.27
N VAL A 376 20.99 -11.14 9.65
CA VAL A 376 21.21 -11.31 8.19
C VAL A 376 22.10 -12.52 7.86
N GLU A 377 22.77 -13.08 8.86
CA GLU A 377 23.56 -14.30 8.76
C GLU A 377 22.72 -15.49 8.28
N GLY A 378 23.31 -16.34 7.43
CA GLY A 378 22.62 -17.45 6.76
C GLY A 378 21.64 -17.04 5.64
N LEU A 379 21.11 -15.80 5.63
CA LEU A 379 20.20 -15.32 4.58
C LEU A 379 20.94 -14.93 3.29
N LYS A 380 22.16 -14.39 3.42
CA LYS A 380 23.00 -13.91 2.28
C LYS A 380 23.62 -15.02 1.40
N HIS A 381 23.29 -16.30 1.59
CA HIS A 381 24.03 -17.43 1.01
C HIS A 381 23.19 -18.45 0.20
N LYS A 382 22.04 -18.04 -0.34
CA LYS A 382 21.43 -18.76 -1.48
C LYS A 382 22.09 -18.24 -2.77
N PRO A 383 22.84 -19.04 -3.55
CA PRO A 383 23.76 -18.55 -4.60
C PRO A 383 23.10 -18.07 -5.90
N ASN A 384 21.79 -17.77 -5.89
CA ASN A 384 21.02 -17.34 -7.06
C ASN A 384 21.11 -15.84 -7.36
N TYR A 385 22.03 -15.10 -6.73
CA TYR A 385 22.25 -13.66 -6.94
C TYR A 385 23.44 -13.42 -7.87
N GLN A 386 23.41 -14.06 -9.05
CA GLN A 386 24.05 -13.53 -10.25
C GLN A 386 22.95 -12.86 -11.07
N ILE A 387 23.10 -11.55 -11.32
CA ILE A 387 22.25 -10.72 -12.18
C ILE A 387 23.09 -10.33 -13.38
#